data_AF-A0A975UAQ6-F1
#
_entry.id   AF-A0A975UAQ6-F1
#
_cell.length_a   1.000
_cell.length_b   1.000
_cell.length_c   1.000
_cell.angle_alpha   90.00
_cell.angle_beta   90.00
_cell.angle_gamma   90.00
#
_symmetry.space_group_name_H-M   'P 1'
#
loop_
_entity.id
_entity.type
_entity.pdbx_description
1 polymer ?
#
loop_
_entity_poly.entity_id
_entity_poly.type
_entity_poly.pdbx_seq_one_letter_code
_entity_poly.pdbx_strand_id
1 'polypeptide(L)'
;MMKRFQLGRATILDGEAPEYMWLKKMLTDRVPRTDILRSVMRCLGGNELLADAMVKVAEGGMSRGEFAALVEQYQAGITAQPQVFPKRGAELSCF
;
A
#
# COMPACT_ATOMS: atom_id res chain seq x y z
N MET A 1 6.98 -11.97 -1.46
CA MET A 1 7.37 -10.93 -0.47
C MET A 1 6.24 -9.90 -0.41
N MET A 2 5.58 -9.71 0.74
CA MET A 2 4.55 -8.67 0.88
C MET A 2 5.24 -7.30 0.84
N LYS A 3 4.84 -6.44 -0.10
CA LYS A 3 5.43 -5.09 -0.23
C LYS A 3 4.71 -4.13 0.70
N ARG A 4 5.45 -3.30 1.43
CA ARG A 4 4.87 -2.18 2.19
C ARG A 4 4.09 -1.26 1.25
N PHE A 5 2.90 -0.85 1.67
CA PHE A 5 2.12 0.17 0.95
C PHE A 5 2.80 1.53 1.09
N GLN A 6 3.04 2.21 -0.03
CA GLN A 6 3.96 3.36 -0.11
C GLN A 6 3.28 4.70 0.16
N LEU A 7 1.96 4.81 0.02
CA LEU A 7 1.27 6.08 0.24
C LEU A 7 1.19 6.43 1.73
N GLY A 8 1.57 7.66 2.05
CA GLY A 8 1.42 8.23 3.38
C GLY A 8 0.01 8.76 3.62
N ARG A 9 -0.34 8.95 4.91
CA ARG A 9 -1.66 9.45 5.34
C ARG A 9 -2.05 10.77 4.66
N ALA A 10 -1.11 11.71 4.51
CA ALA A 10 -1.37 13.00 3.86
C ALA A 10 -1.86 12.82 2.41
N THR A 11 -1.17 11.99 1.61
CA THR A 11 -1.55 11.68 0.23
C THR A 11 -2.87 10.91 0.16
N ILE A 12 -3.10 9.97 1.10
CA ILE A 12 -4.35 9.21 1.14
C ILE A 12 -5.57 10.14 1.38
N LEU A 13 -5.41 11.16 2.22
CA LEU A 13 -6.50 12.07 2.57
C LEU A 13 -6.69 13.20 1.55
N ASP A 14 -5.68 13.48 0.73
CA ASP A 14 -5.76 14.44 -0.36
C ASP A 14 -6.60 13.90 -1.52
N GLY A 15 -7.73 14.56 -1.80
CA GLY A 15 -8.63 14.16 -2.88
C GLY A 15 -8.12 14.45 -4.29
N GLU A 16 -7.15 15.35 -4.38
CA GLU A 16 -6.50 15.77 -5.62
C GLU A 16 -5.11 15.13 -5.77
N ALA A 17 -4.81 14.11 -4.97
CA ALA A 17 -3.56 13.36 -5.11
C ALA A 17 -3.47 12.75 -6.53
N PRO A 18 -2.29 12.81 -7.19
CA PRO A 18 -2.10 12.25 -8.53
C PRO A 18 -2.51 10.80 -8.66
N GLU A 19 -2.39 10.01 -7.60
CA GLU A 19 -2.77 8.60 -7.58
C GLU A 19 -4.29 8.41 -7.71
N TYR A 20 -5.10 9.27 -7.09
CA TYR A 20 -6.55 9.23 -7.28
C TYR A 20 -6.94 9.73 -8.67
N MET A 21 -6.27 10.75 -9.21
CA MET A 21 -6.48 11.18 -10.60
C MET A 21 -6.15 10.08 -11.60
N TRP A 22 -5.05 9.37 -11.37
CA TRP A 22 -4.63 8.22 -12.17
C TRP A 22 -5.68 7.10 -12.12
N LEU A 23 -6.17 6.73 -10.93
CA LEU A 23 -7.21 5.72 -10.78
C LEU A 23 -8.53 6.13 -11.44
N LYS A 24 -8.98 7.38 -11.24
CA LYS A 24 -10.19 7.92 -11.90
C LYS A 24 -10.06 7.86 -13.42
N LYS A 25 -8.87 8.14 -13.96
CA LYS A 25 -8.59 8.00 -15.39
C LYS A 25 -8.70 6.54 -15.85
N MET A 26 -8.06 5.60 -15.16
CA MET A 26 -8.16 4.18 -15.53
C MET A 26 -9.60 3.65 -15.49
N LEU A 27 -10.39 4.08 -14.51
CA LEU A 27 -11.81 3.75 -14.40
C LEU A 27 -12.62 4.33 -15.56
N THR A 28 -12.35 5.58 -15.92
CA THR A 28 -12.98 6.28 -17.05
C THR A 28 -12.63 5.61 -18.38
N ASP A 29 -11.37 5.19 -18.55
CA ASP A 29 -10.86 4.46 -19.71
C ASP A 29 -11.36 2.99 -19.74
N ARG A 30 -12.21 2.58 -18.77
CA ARG A 30 -12.77 1.23 -18.63
C ARG A 30 -11.72 0.12 -18.58
N VAL A 31 -10.56 0.42 -17.98
CA VAL A 31 -9.52 -0.59 -17.75
C VAL A 31 -10.11 -1.69 -16.86
N PRO A 32 -9.88 -2.99 -17.17
CA PRO A 32 -10.37 -4.07 -16.34
C PRO A 32 -9.93 -3.92 -14.89
N ARG A 33 -10.85 -4.13 -13.94
CA ARG A 33 -10.56 -3.96 -12.50
C ARG A 33 -9.34 -4.77 -12.07
N THR A 34 -9.19 -5.99 -12.57
CA THR A 34 -8.04 -6.88 -12.30
C THR A 34 -6.71 -6.25 -12.70
N ASP A 35 -6.67 -5.50 -13.79
CA ASP A 35 -5.47 -4.81 -14.26
C ASP A 35 -5.20 -3.52 -13.47
N ILE A 36 -6.25 -2.82 -13.02
CA ILE A 36 -6.12 -1.69 -12.08
C ILE A 36 -5.51 -2.18 -10.77
N LEU A 37 -6.07 -3.24 -10.16
CA LEU A 37 -5.56 -3.81 -8.90
C LEU A 37 -4.11 -4.26 -9.03
N ARG A 38 -3.77 -4.94 -10.14
CA ARG A 38 -2.38 -5.35 -10.43
C ARG A 38 -1.46 -4.14 -10.55
N SER A 39 -1.90 -3.07 -11.19
CA SER A 39 -1.11 -1.84 -11.34
C SER A 39 -0.90 -1.15 -10.01
N VAL A 40 -1.94 -1.03 -9.18
CA VAL A 40 -1.85 -0.47 -7.82
C VAL A 40 -0.85 -1.27 -6.97
N MET A 41 -1.00 -2.60 -6.91
CA MET A 41 -0.08 -3.44 -6.13
C MET A 41 1.37 -3.36 -6.63
N ARG A 42 1.57 -3.22 -7.96
CA ARG A 42 2.90 -3.11 -8.55
C ARG A 42 3.57 -1.77 -8.22
N CYS A 43 2.83 -0.67 -8.34
CA CYS A 43 3.35 0.69 -8.19
C CYS A 43 3.38 1.17 -6.74
N LEU A 44 2.33 0.88 -5.97
CA LEU A 44 2.12 1.39 -4.62
C LEU A 44 2.36 0.34 -3.54
N GLY A 45 2.54 -0.93 -3.92
CA GLY A 45 2.74 -2.04 -2.98
C GLY A 45 1.44 -2.48 -2.30
N GLY A 46 1.55 -3.02 -1.09
CA GLY A 46 0.42 -3.55 -0.33
C GLY A 46 -0.03 -4.93 -0.81
N ASN A 47 -1.31 -5.21 -0.59
CA ASN A 47 -1.99 -6.43 -1.00
C ASN A 47 -3.28 -6.09 -1.77
N GLU A 48 -3.98 -7.13 -2.22
CA GLU A 48 -5.23 -6.97 -3.00
C GLU A 48 -6.31 -6.22 -2.22
N LEU A 49 -6.40 -6.41 -0.89
CA LEU A 49 -7.33 -5.69 -0.03
C LEU A 49 -7.11 -4.17 -0.07
N LEU A 50 -5.85 -3.72 0.07
CA LEU A 50 -5.53 -2.30 0.01
C LEU A 50 -5.73 -1.73 -1.39
N ALA A 51 -5.38 -2.49 -2.42
CA ALA A 51 -5.58 -2.08 -3.81
C ALA A 51 -7.08 -1.89 -4.11
N ASP A 52 -7.92 -2.84 -3.69
CA ASP A 52 -9.37 -2.78 -3.87
C ASP A 52 -10.00 -1.63 -3.09
N ALA A 53 -9.57 -1.41 -1.85
CA ALA A 53 -10.01 -0.28 -1.03
C ALA A 53 -9.67 1.06 -1.68
N MET A 54 -8.45 1.22 -2.23
CA MET A 54 -8.05 2.44 -2.91
C MET A 54 -8.88 2.70 -4.17
N VAL A 55 -9.21 1.65 -4.93
CA VAL A 55 -10.10 1.76 -6.10
C VAL A 55 -11.52 2.16 -5.66
N LYS A 56 -12.04 1.56 -4.59
CA LYS A 56 -13.36 1.94 -4.02
C LYS A 56 -13.40 3.40 -3.58
N VAL A 57 -12.30 3.94 -3.04
CA VAL A 57 -12.21 5.37 -2.75
C VAL A 57 -12.31 6.21 -4.02
N ALA A 58 -11.62 5.82 -5.09
CA ALA A 58 -11.69 6.52 -6.37
C ALA A 58 -13.09 6.45 -7.02
N GLU A 59 -13.83 5.35 -6.81
CA GLU A 59 -15.23 5.15 -7.23
C GLU A 59 -16.25 5.86 -6.32
N GLY A 60 -15.82 6.39 -5.18
CA GLY A 60 -16.71 7.00 -4.16
C GLY A 60 -17.45 5.99 -3.27
N GLY A 61 -17.10 4.70 -3.36
CA GLY A 61 -17.68 3.61 -2.55
C GLY A 61 -17.02 3.41 -1.18
N MET A 62 -15.96 4.15 -0.86
CA MET A 62 -15.29 4.16 0.44
C MET A 62 -14.75 5.57 0.73
N SER A 63 -14.80 6.03 1.97
CA SER A 63 -14.20 7.31 2.34
C SER A 63 -12.67 7.21 2.46
N ARG A 64 -11.98 8.32 2.17
CA ARG A 64 -10.51 8.41 2.38
C ARG A 64 -10.10 8.15 3.83
N GLY A 65 -10.94 8.55 4.79
CA GLY A 65 -10.70 8.33 6.22
C GLY A 65 -10.71 6.86 6.61
N GLU A 66 -11.70 6.11 6.11
CA GLU A 66 -11.76 4.65 6.29
C GLU A 66 -10.56 3.94 5.65
N PHE A 67 -10.19 4.36 4.44
CA PHE A 67 -9.01 3.80 3.77
C PHE A 67 -7.70 4.11 4.51
N ALA A 68 -7.54 5.32 5.05
CA ALA A 68 -6.37 5.69 5.86
C ALA A 68 -6.25 4.79 7.10
N ALA A 69 -7.36 4.55 7.81
CA ALA A 69 -7.38 3.67 8.97
C ALA A 69 -7.01 2.22 8.60
N LEU A 70 -7.48 1.73 7.44
CA LEU A 70 -7.13 0.40 6.93
C LEU A 70 -5.63 0.28 6.63
N VAL A 71 -5.03 1.29 6.00
CA VAL A 71 -3.58 1.31 5.71
C VAL A 71 -2.76 1.32 7.00
N GLU A 72 -3.17 2.08 8.01
CA GLU A 72 -2.51 2.13 9.32
C GLU A 72 -2.54 0.76 10.02
N GLN A 73 -3.68 0.08 10.01
CA GLN A 73 -3.82 -1.28 10.56
C GLN A 73 -2.90 -2.27 9.83
N TYR A 74 -2.84 -2.19 8.50
CA TYR A 74 -1.96 -3.04 7.69
C TYR A 74 -0.48 -2.79 8.01
N GLN A 75 -0.07 -1.53 8.12
CA GLN A 75 1.31 -1.16 8.42
C GLN A 75 1.71 -1.52 9.86
N ALA A 76 0.79 -1.42 10.82
CA ALA A 76 1.01 -1.89 12.19
C ALA A 76 1.25 -3.41 12.22
N GLY A 77 0.47 -4.18 11.43
CA GLY A 77 0.64 -5.62 11.29
C GLY A 77 1.98 -6.05 10.67
N ILE A 78 2.52 -5.26 9.72
CA ILE A 78 3.87 -5.49 9.18
C ILE A 78 4.95 -5.22 10.24
N THR A 79 4.77 -4.18 11.05
CA THR A 79 5.75 -3.76 12.06
C THR A 79 5.79 -4.72 13.26
N ALA A 80 4.71 -5.47 13.50
CA ALA A 80 4.61 -6.46 14.56
C ALA A 80 5.35 -7.79 14.25
N GLN A 81 5.86 -8.01 13.04
CA GLN A 81 6.76 -9.13 12.77
C GLN A 81 8.18 -8.76 13.25
N PRO A 82 8.73 -9.42 14.29
CA PRO A 82 10.06 -9.10 14.76
C PRO A 82 11.06 -9.45 13.64
N GLN A 83 11.78 -8.43 13.17
CA GLN A 83 12.97 -8.67 12.36
C GLN A 83 13.98 -9.41 13.24
N VAL A 84 14.10 -10.71 13.03
CA VAL A 84 15.22 -11.49 13.55
C VAL A 84 16.46 -10.97 12.84
N PHE A 85 17.17 -10.03 13.47
CA PHE A 85 18.52 -9.68 13.07
C PHE A 85 19.39 -10.93 13.27
N PRO A 86 20.01 -11.51 12.23
CA PRO A 86 21.05 -12.49 12.47
C PRO A 86 22.20 -11.76 13.17
N LYS A 87 22.43 -12.08 14.45
CA LYS A 87 23.70 -11.76 15.11
C LYS A 87 24.78 -12.49 14.33
N ARG A 88 25.47 -11.79 13.43
CA ARG A 88 26.75 -12.30 12.93
C ARG A 88 27.72 -12.22 14.09
N GLY A 89 28.07 -13.42 14.56
CA GLY A 89 28.90 -13.66 15.72
C GLY A 89 30.23 -12.93 15.62
N ALA A 90 30.69 -12.55 16.80
CA ALA A 90 32.08 -12.24 17.05
C ALA A 90 32.94 -13.47 16.69
N GLU A 91 33.88 -13.30 15.77
CA GLU A 91 35.12 -14.06 15.76
C GLU A 91 36.26 -13.04 15.67
N LEU A 92 36.66 -12.57 16.85
CA LEU A 92 38.03 -12.13 17.08
C LEU A 92 38.86 -13.41 17.23
N SER A 93 39.60 -13.76 16.18
CA SER A 93 40.75 -14.64 16.30
C SER A 93 42.01 -13.79 16.07
N CYS A 94 42.56 -13.30 17.19
CA CYS A 94 43.99 -13.07 17.29
C CYS A 94 44.67 -14.44 17.39
N PHE A 95 45.49 -14.81 16.40
CA PHE A 95 46.72 -15.58 16.55
C PHE A 95 47.59 -15.35 15.31
#